data_AF-A0A2N2UYY5-F1
#
_entry.id   AF-A0A2N2UYY5-F1
#
_cell.length_a   1.000
_cell.length_b   1.000
_cell.length_c   1.000
_cell.angle_alpha   90.00
_cell.angle_beta   90.00
_cell.angle_gamma   90.00
#
_symmetry.space_group_name_H-M   'P 1'
#
loop_
_entity.id
_entity.type
_entity.pdbx_description
1 polymer ?
#
loop_
_entity_poly.entity_id
_entity_poly.type
_entity_poly.pdbx_seq_one_letter_code
_entity_poly.pdbx_strand_id
1 'polypeptide(L)'
;MSHHSCPKQLMPLDHPPEEARSCAPVKLDSFHPLLQLQRNFVMQIRKSGGFSLVELLVVIAIIGIISAIAFPSYQEYLRKGNRSAAQQFMMSMANKQEAYLIDNRAYTATVGSGGLGLTAPSELSGKYTFALCIDPAVLTCAPAGTAAPYFKITATAAGSQLSDGDLTLTNAGAKTRSGASGW
;
A
#
# COMPACT_ATOMS: atom_id res chain seq x y z
N MET A 1 -30.17 -20.70 39.98
CA MET A 1 -28.95 -19.91 40.21
C MET A 1 -28.95 -18.77 39.20
N SER A 2 -29.53 -17.63 39.59
CA SER A 2 -29.63 -16.43 38.74
C SER A 2 -28.39 -15.55 38.96
N HIS A 3 -27.64 -15.29 37.89
CA HIS A 3 -26.61 -14.26 37.89
C HIS A 3 -27.26 -12.94 37.43
N HIS A 4 -27.41 -12.03 38.39
CA HIS A 4 -27.91 -10.68 38.15
C HIS A 4 -26.77 -9.72 37.75
N SER A 5 -27.13 -8.87 36.79
CA SER A 5 -26.39 -7.74 36.22
C SER A 5 -25.74 -6.81 37.23
N CYS A 6 -24.55 -6.31 36.86
CA CYS A 6 -23.97 -5.08 37.37
C CYS A 6 -24.24 -3.95 36.35
N PRO A 7 -24.94 -2.86 36.70
CA PRO A 7 -25.09 -1.70 35.82
C PRO A 7 -23.98 -0.66 36.01
N LYS A 8 -23.59 -0.07 34.88
CA LYS A 8 -22.70 1.08 34.72
C LYS A 8 -23.20 2.27 35.55
N GLN A 9 -22.31 2.89 36.33
CA GLN A 9 -22.58 4.13 37.04
C GLN A 9 -21.88 5.32 36.33
N LEU A 10 -22.69 6.29 35.90
CA LEU A 10 -22.30 7.61 35.39
C LEU A 10 -21.70 8.46 36.51
N MET A 11 -20.65 9.22 36.22
CA MET A 11 -20.15 10.35 37.03
C MET A 11 -20.79 11.66 36.55
N PRO A 12 -21.35 12.51 37.44
CA PRO A 12 -21.71 13.89 37.13
C PRO A 12 -20.59 14.89 37.45
N LEU A 13 -20.58 15.98 36.67
CA LEU A 13 -19.74 17.17 36.83
C LEU A 13 -20.27 18.04 37.97
N ASP A 14 -19.40 18.45 38.89
CA ASP A 14 -19.69 19.48 39.89
C ASP A 14 -18.73 20.66 39.74
N HIS A 15 -19.30 21.82 39.38
CA HIS A 15 -18.75 23.14 39.67
C HIS A 15 -19.51 23.71 40.88
N PRO A 16 -18.80 24.29 41.86
CA PRO A 16 -19.38 25.27 42.78
C PRO A 16 -18.55 26.57 42.81
N PRO A 17 -19.08 27.68 43.37
CA PRO A 17 -19.24 28.92 42.63
C PRO A 17 -18.35 30.09 43.09
N GLU A 18 -18.38 31.10 42.23
CA GLU A 18 -17.97 32.49 42.37
C GLU A 18 -18.63 33.17 43.59
N GLU A 19 -17.82 33.70 44.52
CA GLU A 19 -18.28 34.64 45.55
C GLU A 19 -17.35 35.86 45.65
N ALA A 20 -17.95 37.02 45.42
CA ALA A 20 -17.36 38.34 45.44
C ALA A 20 -16.98 38.79 46.87
N ARG A 21 -15.78 39.32 47.05
CA ARG A 21 -15.42 40.21 48.17
C ARG A 21 -14.56 41.35 47.62
N SER A 22 -15.19 42.49 47.37
CA SER A 22 -15.30 43.62 48.30
C SER A 22 -14.00 44.43 48.37
N CYS A 23 -14.02 45.58 47.71
CA CYS A 23 -13.00 46.61 47.74
C CYS A 23 -12.83 47.19 49.15
N ALA A 24 -11.60 47.24 49.64
CA ALA A 24 -11.18 48.16 50.69
C ALA A 24 -9.94 48.92 50.20
N PRO A 25 -9.89 50.26 50.32
CA PRO A 25 -8.78 51.05 49.81
C PRO A 25 -7.74 51.38 50.89
N VAL A 26 -6.59 51.88 50.40
CA VAL A 26 -5.61 52.76 51.05
C VAL A 26 -4.49 52.08 51.87
N LYS A 27 -3.25 52.17 51.36
CA LYS A 27 -2.28 53.22 51.78
C LYS A 27 -1.09 53.28 50.80
N LEU A 28 -0.91 54.44 50.20
CA LEU A 28 0.36 54.87 49.61
C LEU A 28 1.26 55.35 50.76
N ASP A 29 2.24 54.53 51.12
CA ASP A 29 3.41 54.95 51.89
C ASP A 29 4.63 54.38 51.13
N SER A 30 5.19 55.11 50.16
CA SER A 30 6.34 56.01 50.29
C SER A 30 7.59 55.38 50.93
N PHE A 31 8.74 55.55 50.25
CA PHE A 31 10.14 55.30 50.68
C PHE A 31 10.58 53.81 50.65
N HIS A 32 11.66 53.35 49.98
CA HIS A 32 12.91 53.96 49.51
C HIS A 32 13.47 53.18 48.30
N PRO A 33 14.22 53.84 47.39
CA PRO A 33 15.10 53.18 46.43
C PRO A 33 16.39 52.74 47.13
N LEU A 34 17.02 51.66 46.66
CA LEU A 34 18.45 51.57 46.34
C LEU A 34 18.90 50.10 46.27
N LEU A 35 19.43 49.77 45.09
CA LEU A 35 20.53 48.82 44.89
C LEU A 35 20.32 47.38 45.38
N GLN A 36 19.87 46.49 44.50
CA GLN A 36 20.64 45.28 44.21
C GLN A 36 20.37 44.76 42.80
N LEU A 37 21.47 44.64 42.05
CA LEU A 37 21.67 43.90 40.82
C LEU A 37 20.56 44.00 39.75
N GLN A 38 20.68 45.00 38.88
CA GLN A 38 20.41 44.74 37.46
C GLN A 38 21.43 43.69 36.99
N ARG A 39 21.12 42.42 37.24
CA ARG A 39 21.76 41.30 36.56
C ARG A 39 21.36 41.47 35.10
N ASN A 40 22.24 42.11 34.33
CA ASN A 40 22.19 42.17 32.88
C ASN A 40 22.00 40.75 32.36
N PHE A 41 20.76 40.34 32.18
CA PHE A 41 20.42 39.16 31.42
C PHE A 41 20.57 39.58 29.96
N VAL A 42 21.84 39.66 29.52
CA VAL A 42 22.15 39.64 28.11
C VAL A 42 21.68 38.26 27.63
N MET A 43 20.44 38.18 27.14
CA MET A 43 20.06 37.08 26.27
C MET A 43 20.99 37.18 25.07
N GLN A 44 22.06 36.39 25.08
CA GLN A 44 22.79 36.10 23.86
C GLN A 44 21.80 35.40 22.94
N ILE A 45 21.23 36.16 22.00
CA ILE A 45 20.59 35.60 20.82
C ILE A 45 21.68 34.80 20.13
N ARG A 46 21.67 33.48 20.36
CA ARG A 46 22.50 32.56 19.59
C ARG A 46 22.17 32.85 18.14
N LYS A 47 23.18 33.16 17.32
CA LYS A 47 22.99 33.25 15.87
C LYS A 47 22.52 31.88 15.41
N SER A 48 21.21 31.73 15.24
CA SER A 48 20.62 30.58 14.58
C SER A 48 21.18 30.57 13.16
N GLY A 49 22.11 29.66 12.88
CA GLY A 49 22.61 29.46 11.52
C GLY A 49 21.45 28.97 10.66
N GLY A 50 20.94 29.83 9.79
CA GLY A 50 19.97 29.45 8.76
C GLY A 50 20.69 28.94 7.52
N PHE A 51 20.05 28.01 6.80
CA PHE A 51 20.47 27.62 5.44
C PHE A 51 20.41 28.84 4.51
N SER A 52 21.42 29.00 3.66
CA SER A 52 21.41 29.99 2.59
C SER A 52 20.43 29.60 1.48
N LEU A 53 19.77 30.58 0.85
CA LEU A 53 18.96 30.35 -0.35
C LEU A 53 19.79 29.74 -1.49
N VAL A 54 21.07 30.09 -1.56
CA VAL A 54 21.99 29.54 -2.58
C VAL A 54 22.30 28.06 -2.30
N GLU A 55 22.45 27.68 -1.03
CA GLU A 55 22.66 26.28 -0.66
C GLU A 55 21.44 25.43 -1.05
N LEU A 56 20.23 25.94 -0.79
CA LEU A 56 19.01 25.26 -1.19
C LEU A 56 18.90 25.11 -2.72
N LEU A 57 19.27 26.15 -3.47
CA LEU A 57 19.24 26.12 -4.94
C LEU A 57 20.15 25.04 -5.52
N VAL A 58 21.36 24.89 -4.99
CA VAL A 58 22.28 23.84 -5.46
C VAL A 58 21.77 22.46 -5.08
N VAL A 59 21.21 22.28 -3.88
CA VAL A 59 20.66 20.99 -3.43
C VAL A 59 19.50 20.54 -4.33
N ILE A 60 18.54 21.42 -4.62
CA ILE A 60 17.41 21.04 -5.49
C ILE A 60 17.87 20.77 -6.93
N ALA A 61 18.90 21.47 -7.42
CA ALA A 61 19.46 21.23 -8.74
C ALA A 61 20.05 19.81 -8.84
N ILE A 62 20.81 19.37 -7.82
CA ILE A 62 21.39 18.03 -7.77
C ILE A 62 20.28 16.96 -7.67
N ILE A 63 19.31 17.15 -6.77
CA ILE A 63 18.19 16.21 -6.61
C ILE A 63 17.38 16.12 -7.92
N GLY A 64 17.17 17.24 -8.62
CA GLY A 64 16.49 17.25 -9.91
C GLY A 64 17.18 16.38 -10.96
N ILE A 65 18.50 16.49 -11.09
CA ILE A 65 19.29 15.70 -12.03
C ILE A 65 19.18 14.19 -11.72
N ILE A 66 19.32 13.81 -10.44
CA ILE A 66 19.24 12.40 -10.03
C ILE A 66 17.83 11.86 -10.24
N SER A 67 16.80 12.64 -9.87
CA SER A 67 15.40 12.22 -9.94
C SER A 67 14.94 11.93 -11.37
N ALA A 68 15.46 12.67 -12.36
CA ALA A 68 15.12 12.47 -13.77
C ALA A 68 15.44 11.05 -14.28
N ILE A 69 16.49 10.41 -13.76
CA ILE A 69 16.90 9.06 -14.16
C ILE A 69 16.37 8.01 -13.17
N ALA A 70 16.42 8.34 -11.87
CA ALA A 70 16.04 7.41 -10.82
C ALA A 70 14.55 7.05 -10.85
N PHE A 71 13.68 8.03 -11.09
CA PHE A 71 12.23 7.82 -11.07
C PHE A 71 11.72 6.83 -12.13
N PRO A 72 12.01 6.99 -13.45
CA PRO A 72 11.56 6.02 -14.45
C PRO A 72 12.19 4.63 -14.24
N SER A 73 13.45 4.56 -13.77
CA SER A 73 14.12 3.30 -13.44
C SER A 73 13.42 2.54 -12.30
N TYR A 74 13.04 3.26 -11.23
CA TYR A 74 12.31 2.68 -10.11
C TYR A 74 10.93 2.16 -10.52
N GLN A 75 10.22 2.87 -11.40
CA GLN A 75 8.95 2.40 -11.94
C GLN A 75 9.11 1.10 -12.75
N GLU A 76 10.14 0.98 -13.59
CA GLU A 76 10.44 -0.26 -14.30
C GLU A 76 10.79 -1.42 -13.34
N TYR A 77 11.54 -1.14 -12.26
CA TYR A 77 11.83 -2.13 -11.23
C TYR A 77 10.56 -2.68 -10.58
N LEU A 78 9.62 -1.80 -10.19
CA LEU A 78 8.33 -2.23 -9.65
C LEU A 78 7.51 -3.02 -10.68
N ARG A 79 7.50 -2.60 -11.95
CA ARG A 79 6.79 -3.34 -13.02
C ARG A 79 7.35 -4.75 -13.18
N LYS A 80 8.67 -4.92 -13.20
CA LYS A 80 9.33 -6.23 -13.25
C LYS A 80 9.01 -7.08 -12.03
N GLY A 81 9.00 -6.49 -10.84
CA GLY A 81 8.61 -7.16 -9.59
C GLY A 81 7.18 -7.70 -9.64
N ASN A 82 6.22 -6.86 -10.04
CA ASN A 82 4.82 -7.25 -10.19
C ASN A 82 4.64 -8.36 -11.22
N ARG A 83 5.36 -8.28 -12.35
CA ARG A 83 5.32 -9.33 -13.38
C ARG A 83 5.84 -10.68 -12.85
N SER A 84 6.97 -10.66 -12.14
CA SER A 84 7.53 -11.86 -11.50
C SER A 84 6.54 -12.47 -10.51
N ALA A 85 5.91 -11.65 -9.67
CA ALA A 85 4.90 -12.11 -8.73
C ALA A 85 3.67 -12.72 -9.45
N ALA A 86 3.22 -12.09 -10.54
CA ALA A 86 2.14 -12.65 -11.37
C ALA A 86 2.51 -13.99 -11.99
N GLN A 87 3.72 -14.13 -12.53
CA GLN A 87 4.22 -15.39 -13.09
C GLN A 87 4.28 -16.49 -12.03
N GLN A 88 4.76 -16.19 -10.82
CA GLN A 88 4.79 -17.14 -9.70
C GLN A 88 3.37 -17.59 -9.29
N PHE A 89 2.43 -16.65 -9.26
CA PHE A 89 1.03 -16.98 -8.97
C PHE A 89 0.43 -17.86 -10.08
N MET A 90 0.70 -17.58 -11.37
CA MET A 90 0.27 -18.43 -12.49
C MET A 90 0.86 -19.85 -12.42
N MET A 91 2.13 -19.98 -12.03
CA MET A 91 2.73 -21.31 -11.81
C MET A 91 2.03 -22.06 -10.67
N SER A 92 1.66 -21.35 -9.59
CA SER A 92 0.88 -21.94 -8.50
C SER A 92 -0.51 -22.39 -8.95
N MET A 93 -1.17 -21.61 -9.80
CA MET A 93 -2.44 -21.99 -10.43
C MET A 93 -2.30 -23.23 -11.32
N ALA A 94 -1.25 -23.30 -12.15
CA ALA A 94 -0.99 -24.47 -12.99
C ALA A 94 -0.79 -25.74 -12.14
N ASN A 95 0.02 -25.67 -11.09
CA ASN A 95 0.21 -26.80 -10.17
C ASN A 95 -1.10 -27.25 -9.50
N LYS A 96 -1.97 -26.30 -9.14
CA LYS A 96 -3.30 -26.61 -8.59
C LYS A 96 -4.24 -27.19 -9.64
N GLN A 97 -4.14 -26.81 -10.91
CA GLN A 97 -4.89 -27.44 -12.00
C GLN A 97 -4.52 -28.90 -12.16
N GLU A 98 -3.22 -29.23 -12.12
CA GLU A 98 -2.77 -30.63 -12.20
C GLU A 98 -3.29 -31.47 -11.02
N ALA A 99 -3.22 -30.93 -9.80
CA ALA A 99 -3.81 -31.59 -8.64
C ALA A 99 -5.34 -31.77 -8.79
N TYR A 100 -6.03 -30.72 -9.23
CA TYR A 100 -7.48 -30.76 -9.43
C TYR A 100 -7.90 -31.77 -10.50
N LEU A 101 -7.11 -31.93 -11.58
CA LEU A 101 -7.33 -32.93 -12.62
C LEU A 101 -7.25 -34.36 -12.07
N ILE A 102 -6.29 -34.65 -11.17
CA ILE A 102 -6.16 -35.97 -10.54
C ILE A 102 -7.41 -36.30 -9.73
N ASP A 103 -7.92 -35.33 -8.98
CA ASP A 103 -9.06 -35.54 -8.07
C ASP A 103 -10.41 -35.55 -8.80
N ASN A 104 -10.59 -34.70 -9.81
CA ASN A 104 -11.90 -34.42 -10.44
C ASN A 104 -12.01 -34.88 -11.90
N ARG A 105 -10.91 -35.39 -12.49
CA ARG A 105 -10.81 -35.82 -13.89
C ARG A 105 -11.13 -34.72 -14.93
N ALA A 106 -11.13 -33.46 -14.51
CA ALA A 106 -11.30 -32.28 -15.35
C ALA A 106 -10.54 -31.11 -14.74
N TYR A 107 -10.21 -30.10 -15.55
CA TYR A 107 -9.74 -28.80 -15.05
C TYR A 107 -10.92 -27.93 -14.59
N THR A 108 -10.65 -26.93 -13.76
CA THR A 108 -11.66 -25.96 -13.30
C THR A 108 -11.46 -24.58 -13.91
N ALA A 109 -12.56 -23.87 -14.20
CA ALA A 109 -12.53 -22.47 -14.58
C ALA A 109 -12.50 -21.52 -13.36
N THR A 110 -12.64 -22.05 -12.14
CA THR A 110 -12.74 -21.29 -10.90
C THR A 110 -11.40 -21.20 -10.18
N VAL A 111 -10.88 -19.98 -9.98
CA VAL A 111 -9.63 -19.76 -9.23
C VAL A 111 -9.83 -19.88 -7.72
N GLY A 112 -10.93 -19.32 -7.21
CA GLY A 112 -11.21 -19.22 -5.78
C GLY A 112 -11.75 -20.50 -5.14
N SER A 113 -12.53 -20.34 -4.08
CA SER A 113 -13.21 -21.44 -3.38
C SER A 113 -14.08 -22.25 -4.35
N GLY A 114 -14.11 -23.58 -4.17
CA GLY A 114 -14.81 -24.51 -5.07
C GLY A 114 -14.07 -24.82 -6.38
N GLY A 115 -12.89 -24.24 -6.61
CA GLY A 115 -11.98 -24.61 -7.69
C GLY A 115 -10.56 -24.80 -7.16
N LEU A 116 -9.63 -23.93 -7.56
CA LEU A 116 -8.22 -24.05 -7.14
C LEU A 116 -7.97 -23.64 -5.67
N GLY A 117 -8.92 -22.96 -5.03
CA GLY A 117 -8.79 -22.49 -3.66
C GLY A 117 -7.68 -21.45 -3.48
N LEU A 118 -7.36 -20.71 -4.56
CA LEU A 118 -6.32 -19.70 -4.56
C LEU A 118 -6.91 -18.30 -4.46
N THR A 119 -6.17 -17.40 -3.81
CA THR A 119 -6.45 -15.97 -3.81
C THR A 119 -5.25 -15.23 -4.38
N ALA A 120 -5.50 -14.31 -5.30
CA ALA A 120 -4.44 -13.52 -5.91
C ALA A 120 -3.74 -12.67 -4.83
N PRO A 121 -2.40 -12.57 -4.85
CA PRO A 121 -1.67 -11.73 -3.91
C PRO A 121 -2.11 -10.26 -4.00
N SER A 122 -2.20 -9.59 -2.85
CA SER A 122 -2.73 -8.23 -2.75
C SER A 122 -1.91 -7.20 -3.54
N GLU A 123 -0.61 -7.42 -3.69
CA GLU A 123 0.31 -6.58 -4.45
C GLU A 123 0.01 -6.56 -5.95
N LEU A 124 -0.71 -7.57 -6.45
CA LEU A 124 -1.14 -7.65 -7.85
C LEU A 124 -2.51 -6.98 -8.10
N SER A 125 -3.18 -6.53 -7.05
CA SER A 125 -4.48 -5.85 -7.16
C SER A 125 -4.37 -4.58 -8.01
N GLY A 126 -5.22 -4.47 -9.04
CA GLY A 126 -5.17 -3.38 -10.00
C GLY A 126 -3.96 -3.39 -10.94
N LYS A 127 -3.13 -4.45 -10.90
CA LYS A 127 -1.95 -4.66 -11.76
C LYS A 127 -2.16 -5.84 -12.70
N TYR A 128 -2.73 -6.93 -12.19
CA TYR A 128 -3.14 -8.09 -12.98
C TYR A 128 -4.48 -8.62 -12.52
N THR A 129 -5.32 -9.03 -13.46
CA THR A 129 -6.53 -9.83 -13.20
C THR A 129 -6.35 -11.22 -13.79
N PHE A 130 -6.68 -12.24 -13.02
CA PHE A 130 -6.43 -13.64 -13.39
C PHE A 130 -7.72 -14.32 -13.85
N ALA A 131 -7.66 -14.97 -15.00
CA ALA A 131 -8.76 -15.75 -15.55
C ALA A 131 -8.26 -17.13 -15.99
N LEU A 132 -9.14 -18.11 -15.90
CA LEU A 132 -8.95 -19.46 -16.39
C LEU A 132 -9.91 -19.71 -17.54
N CYS A 133 -9.40 -20.39 -18.56
CA CYS A 133 -10.23 -20.95 -19.60
C CYS A 133 -9.89 -22.43 -19.79
N ILE A 134 -10.91 -23.29 -19.87
CA ILE A 134 -10.77 -24.75 -19.91
C ILE A 134 -11.39 -25.40 -21.15
N ASP A 135 -12.15 -24.66 -21.94
CA ASP A 135 -12.84 -25.18 -23.12
C ASP A 135 -11.99 -24.97 -24.38
N PRO A 136 -11.35 -26.02 -24.93
CA PRO A 136 -10.52 -25.88 -26.12
C PRO A 136 -11.32 -25.60 -27.40
N ALA A 137 -12.66 -25.72 -27.38
CA ALA A 137 -13.50 -25.33 -28.52
C ALA A 137 -13.60 -23.80 -28.67
N VAL A 138 -13.29 -23.03 -27.63
CA VAL A 138 -13.30 -21.57 -27.66
C VAL A 138 -11.96 -21.06 -28.22
N LEU A 139 -11.98 -20.38 -29.36
CA LEU A 139 -10.75 -19.90 -30.04
C LEU A 139 -9.93 -18.88 -29.23
N THR A 140 -10.59 -18.13 -28.34
CA THR A 140 -9.89 -17.24 -27.39
C THR A 140 -9.24 -18.02 -26.24
N CYS A 141 -9.49 -19.33 -26.12
CA CYS A 141 -8.95 -20.23 -25.12
C CYS A 141 -7.75 -21.01 -25.65
N ALA A 142 -7.96 -21.70 -26.78
CA ALA A 142 -7.01 -22.63 -27.38
C ALA A 142 -7.00 -22.48 -28.92
N PRO A 143 -5.89 -22.86 -29.58
CA PRO A 143 -5.86 -23.02 -31.02
C PRO A 143 -6.90 -24.04 -31.50
N ALA A 144 -7.41 -23.86 -32.72
CA ALA A 144 -8.33 -24.81 -33.35
C ALA A 144 -7.75 -26.22 -33.40
N GLY A 145 -8.58 -27.22 -33.07
CA GLY A 145 -8.18 -28.64 -33.04
C GLY A 145 -7.48 -29.08 -31.76
N THR A 146 -7.40 -28.23 -30.74
CA THR A 146 -6.89 -28.62 -29.41
C THR A 146 -7.84 -29.63 -28.75
N ALA A 147 -7.31 -30.74 -28.26
CA ALA A 147 -8.08 -31.74 -27.53
C ALA A 147 -8.19 -31.42 -26.03
N ALA A 148 -9.27 -31.88 -25.40
CA ALA A 148 -9.42 -31.85 -23.94
C ALA A 148 -8.63 -33.00 -23.28
N PRO A 149 -8.20 -32.86 -22.01
CA PRO A 149 -8.37 -31.71 -21.13
C PRO A 149 -7.37 -30.58 -21.43
N TYR A 150 -7.82 -29.33 -21.37
CA TYR A 150 -7.02 -28.14 -21.66
C TYR A 150 -7.23 -27.08 -20.58
N PHE A 151 -6.19 -26.30 -20.27
CA PHE A 151 -6.38 -25.02 -19.60
C PHE A 151 -5.45 -23.96 -20.19
N LYS A 152 -5.92 -22.72 -20.11
CA LYS A 152 -5.11 -21.51 -20.25
C LYS A 152 -5.37 -20.59 -19.07
N ILE A 153 -4.29 -20.19 -18.42
CA ILE A 153 -4.29 -19.11 -17.43
C ILE A 153 -3.93 -17.83 -18.17
N THR A 154 -4.72 -16.79 -17.99
CA THR A 154 -4.44 -15.44 -18.48
C THR A 154 -4.31 -14.50 -17.29
N ALA A 155 -3.21 -13.78 -17.19
CA ALA A 155 -3.10 -12.60 -16.33
C ALA A 155 -3.19 -11.35 -17.22
N THR A 156 -4.34 -10.68 -17.16
CA THR A 156 -4.59 -9.46 -17.95
C THR A 156 -3.96 -8.28 -17.26
N ALA A 157 -3.11 -7.55 -17.99
CA ALA A 157 -2.39 -6.41 -17.44
C ALA A 157 -3.34 -5.23 -17.19
N ALA A 158 -3.13 -4.54 -16.06
CA ALA A 158 -3.91 -3.38 -15.65
C ALA A 158 -3.02 -2.29 -15.03
N GLY A 159 -3.54 -1.07 -14.97
CA GLY A 159 -2.87 0.06 -14.33
C GLY A 159 -1.45 0.27 -14.86
N SER A 160 -0.45 0.24 -13.97
CA SER A 160 0.95 0.42 -14.35
C SER A 160 1.52 -0.71 -15.21
N GLN A 161 0.86 -1.88 -15.30
CA GLN A 161 1.34 -3.02 -16.08
C GLN A 161 0.88 -3.02 -17.53
N LEU A 162 0.07 -2.05 -18.00
CA LEU A 162 -0.42 -2.04 -19.39
C LEU A 162 0.70 -2.16 -20.44
N SER A 163 1.88 -1.59 -20.15
CA SER A 163 3.07 -1.70 -21.01
C SER A 163 3.66 -3.12 -21.11
N ASP A 164 3.34 -4.01 -20.17
CA ASP A 164 3.80 -5.41 -20.19
C ASP A 164 2.96 -6.29 -21.11
N GLY A 165 1.68 -5.94 -21.27
CA GLY A 165 0.67 -6.75 -21.92
C GLY A 165 0.30 -8.01 -21.13
N ASP A 166 -0.62 -8.78 -21.70
CA ASP A 166 -1.18 -9.97 -21.04
C ASP A 166 -0.17 -11.11 -21.00
N LEU A 167 -0.16 -11.81 -19.87
CA LEU A 167 0.65 -12.99 -19.64
C LEU A 167 -0.23 -14.23 -19.80
N THR A 168 0.24 -15.25 -20.52
CA THR A 168 -0.49 -16.52 -20.61
C THR A 168 0.38 -17.73 -20.31
N LEU A 169 -0.24 -18.75 -19.71
CA LEU A 169 0.36 -20.06 -19.44
C LEU A 169 -0.66 -21.16 -19.75
N THR A 170 -0.29 -22.13 -20.58
CA THR A 170 -1.15 -23.28 -20.91
C THR A 170 -0.72 -24.56 -20.18
N ASN A 171 -1.56 -25.60 -20.22
CA ASN A 171 -1.24 -26.94 -19.71
C ASN A 171 0.01 -27.57 -20.36
N ALA A 172 0.32 -27.21 -21.60
CA ALA A 172 1.54 -27.64 -22.29
C ALA A 172 2.80 -26.85 -21.87
N GLY A 173 2.68 -25.91 -20.92
CA GLY A 173 3.76 -25.05 -20.49
C GLY A 173 4.12 -23.94 -21.47
N ALA A 174 3.29 -23.71 -22.50
CA ALA A 174 3.49 -22.60 -23.43
C ALA A 174 3.23 -21.28 -22.70
N LYS A 175 4.23 -20.40 -22.74
CA LYS A 175 4.24 -19.12 -22.03
C LYS A 175 4.26 -18.01 -23.05
N THR A 176 3.42 -17.01 -22.86
CA THR A 176 3.46 -15.81 -23.70
C THR A 176 3.34 -14.54 -22.89
N ARG A 177 3.96 -13.48 -23.41
CA ARG A 177 3.81 -12.11 -22.96
C ARG A 177 3.42 -11.24 -24.13
N SER A 178 2.27 -10.56 -24.03
CA SER A 178 1.73 -9.72 -25.11
C SER A 178 1.67 -10.44 -26.46
N GLY A 179 1.37 -11.75 -26.43
CA GLY A 179 1.33 -12.62 -27.62
C GLY A 179 2.68 -13.13 -28.14
N ALA A 180 3.81 -12.64 -27.63
CA ALA A 180 5.14 -13.18 -27.96
C ALA A 180 5.47 -14.40 -27.09
N SER A 181 6.09 -15.42 -27.68
CA SER A 181 6.53 -16.61 -26.94
C SER A 181 7.63 -16.29 -25.94
N GLY A 182 7.54 -16.88 -24.75
CA GLY A 182 8.43 -16.60 -23.64
C GLY A 182 7.83 -15.64 -22.62
N TRP A 183 8.53 -15.48 -21.51
CA TRP A 183 8.18 -14.56 -20.42
C TRP A 183 8.89 -13.22 -20.56
#